data_AF-A0A1W9QRQ1-F1
#
_entry.id   AF-A0A1W9QRQ1-F1
#
_cell.length_a   1.000
_cell.length_b   1.000
_cell.length_c   1.000
_cell.angle_alpha   90.00
_cell.angle_beta   90.00
_cell.angle_gamma   90.00
#
_symmetry.space_group_name_H-M   'P 1'
#
loop_
_entity.id
_entity.type
_entity.pdbx_description
1 polymer ?
#
loop_
_entity_poly.entity_id
_entity_poly.type
_entity_poly.pdbx_seq_one_letter_code
_entity_poly.pdbx_strand_id
1 'polypeptide(L)'
;MLPLLDIGVSYKVSEKLMLAFELNYVFWGTYDTLKFEFEKKPELLNSSNPREYSNTMIFRVGGEYVINDMITVRAGAYYDPTPTNKDYFTPETPSLNT
;
A
#
# COMPACT_ATOMS: atom_id res chain seq x y z
N MET A 1 11.89 3.54 -5.23
CA MET A 1 10.87 3.85 -4.21
C MET A 1 9.65 4.35 -4.95
N LEU A 2 8.49 3.74 -4.74
CA LEU A 2 7.25 4.19 -5.39
C LEU A 2 6.81 5.52 -4.77
N PRO A 3 6.37 6.49 -5.58
CA PRO A 3 5.76 7.69 -5.03
C PRO A 3 4.44 7.34 -4.35
N LEU A 4 4.09 8.10 -3.31
CA LEU A 4 2.80 8.06 -2.65
C LEU A 4 2.40 9.45 -2.16
N LEU A 5 1.10 9.71 -2.08
CA LEU A 5 0.52 10.86 -1.43
C LEU A 5 -0.20 10.39 -0.17
N ASP A 6 0.14 10.97 0.97
CA ASP A 6 -0.46 10.65 2.27
C ASP A 6 -1.16 11.89 2.84
N ILE A 7 -2.43 11.71 3.22
CA ILE A 7 -3.26 12.74 3.84
C ILE A 7 -3.93 12.13 5.07
N GLY A 8 -3.56 12.66 6.24
CA GLY A 8 -4.14 12.26 7.52
C GLY A 8 -4.81 13.43 8.24
N VAL A 9 -5.91 13.14 8.92
CA VAL A 9 -6.56 14.05 9.87
C VAL A 9 -6.85 13.33 11.17
N SER A 10 -6.63 14.01 12.29
CA SER A 10 -7.05 13.53 13.60
C SER A 10 -7.83 14.61 14.34
N TYR A 11 -8.75 14.16 15.18
CA TYR A 11 -9.60 15.02 15.96
C TYR A 11 -9.79 14.46 17.36
N LYS A 12 -9.57 15.33 18.35
CA LYS A 12 -9.75 15.01 19.77
C LYS A 12 -11.23 15.23 20.13
N VAL A 13 -12.01 14.14 20.07
CA VAL A 13 -13.46 14.15 20.32
C VAL A 13 -13.77 14.47 21.78
N SER A 14 -12.90 14.05 22.70
CA SER A 14 -12.98 14.38 24.13
C SER A 14 -11.58 14.41 24.74
N GLU A 15 -11.45 14.78 26.02
CA GLU A 15 -10.14 14.76 26.71
C GLU A 15 -9.43 13.40 26.65
N LYS A 16 -10.21 12.31 26.57
CA LYS A 16 -9.71 10.92 26.58
C LYS A 16 -9.77 10.22 25.22
N LEU A 17 -10.53 10.72 24.25
CA LEU A 17 -10.75 10.05 22.96
C LEU A 17 -10.24 10.90 21.80
N MET A 18 -9.35 10.33 20.99
CA MET A 18 -8.92 10.87 19.70
C MET A 18 -9.28 9.89 18.59
N LEU A 19 -9.84 10.41 17.50
CA LEU A 19 -10.10 9.65 16.28
C LEU A 19 -9.16 10.14 15.17
N ALA A 20 -8.77 9.24 14.28
CA ALA A 20 -7.93 9.53 13.14
C ALA A 20 -8.46 8.85 11.88
N PHE A 21 -8.29 9.54 10.76
CA PHE A 21 -8.60 9.05 9.42
C PHE A 21 -7.44 9.37 8.49
N GLU A 22 -7.10 8.44 7.61
CA GLU A 22 -5.98 8.55 6.69
C GLU A 22 -6.34 8.01 5.31
N LEU A 23 -5.85 8.70 4.28
CA LEU A 23 -5.89 8.29 2.88
C LEU A 23 -4.47 8.23 2.35
N ASN A 24 -4.10 7.09 1.75
CA ASN A 24 -2.87 7.00 0.98
C ASN A 24 -3.20 6.70 -0.46
N TYR A 25 -2.72 7.51 -1.39
CA TYR A 25 -2.74 7.22 -2.82
C TYR A 25 -1.36 6.75 -3.25
N VAL A 26 -1.24 5.48 -3.66
CA VAL A 26 0.03 4.86 -4.04
C VAL A 26 0.10 4.76 -5.56
N PHE A 27 1.17 5.32 -6.13
CA PHE A 27 1.37 5.41 -7.58
C PHE A 27 1.94 4.10 -8.17
N TRP A 28 1.25 2.98 -7.92
CA TRP A 28 1.62 1.63 -8.39
C TRP A 28 1.70 1.50 -9.92
N GLY A 29 1.00 2.34 -10.68
CA GLY A 29 1.08 2.39 -12.13
C GLY A 29 2.44 2.83 -12.68
N THR A 30 3.36 3.27 -11.82
CA THR A 30 4.77 3.45 -12.20
C THR A 30 5.53 2.12 -12.33
N TYR A 31 4.97 1.02 -11.81
CA TYR A 31 5.50 -0.33 -11.93
C TYR A 31 4.82 -1.07 -13.08
N ASP A 32 5.27 -0.77 -14.30
CA ASP A 32 4.71 -1.28 -15.55
C ASP A 32 5.27 -2.66 -15.94
N THR A 33 6.60 -2.81 -15.91
CA THR A 33 7.32 -3.98 -16.42
C THR A 33 8.54 -4.27 -15.58
N LEU A 34 8.73 -5.55 -15.24
CA LEU A 34 9.98 -6.04 -14.71
C LEU A 34 10.91 -6.44 -15.87
N LYS A 35 11.95 -5.64 -16.10
CA LYS A 35 12.93 -5.88 -17.16
C LYS A 35 14.25 -6.35 -16.58
N PHE A 36 14.77 -7.44 -17.13
CA PHE A 36 16.12 -7.93 -16.86
C PHE A 36 16.98 -7.72 -18.10
N GLU A 37 18.06 -6.98 -17.93
CA GLU A 37 19.03 -6.69 -18.99
C GLU A 37 20.39 -7.27 -18.62
N PHE A 38 20.97 -8.05 -19.53
CA PHE A 38 22.24 -8.73 -19.32
C PHE A 38 23.28 -8.24 -20.33
N GLU A 39 24.45 -7.82 -19.84
CA GLU A 39 25.54 -7.34 -20.70
C GLU A 39 26.10 -8.44 -21.62
N LYS A 40 26.10 -9.70 -21.16
CA LYS A 40 26.59 -10.85 -21.92
C LYS A 40 25.43 -11.64 -22.50
N LYS A 41 25.45 -11.84 -23.81
CA LYS A 41 24.40 -12.55 -24.57
C LYS A 41 22.98 -11.98 -24.33
N PRO A 42 22.78 -10.65 -24.49
CA PRO A 42 21.50 -10.00 -24.24
C PRO A 42 20.34 -10.66 -25.02
N GLU A 43 20.61 -11.12 -26.25
CA GLU A 43 19.59 -11.72 -27.13
C GLU A 43 19.00 -13.04 -26.60
N LEU A 44 19.71 -13.72 -25.70
CA LEU A 44 19.26 -14.99 -25.11
C LEU A 44 18.75 -14.83 -23.68
N LEU A 45 19.25 -13.83 -22.95
CA LEU A 45 19.03 -13.71 -21.51
C LEU A 45 18.11 -12.56 -21.13
N ASN A 46 17.97 -11.53 -21.96
CA ASN A 46 17.06 -10.43 -21.66
C ASN A 46 15.63 -10.95 -21.53
N SER A 47 14.92 -10.45 -20.52
CA SER A 47 13.55 -10.83 -20.24
C SER A 47 12.74 -9.60 -19.87
N SER A 48 11.51 -9.55 -20.35
CA SER A 48 10.56 -8.47 -20.10
C SER A 48 9.26 -9.10 -19.62
N ASN A 49 8.89 -8.85 -18.37
CA ASN A 49 7.69 -9.38 -17.77
C ASN A 49 6.72 -8.24 -17.42
N PRO A 50 5.64 -8.03 -18.19
CA PRO A 50 4.66 -6.99 -17.91
C PRO A 50 3.94 -7.27 -16.59
N ARG A 51 3.76 -6.22 -15.80
CA ARG A 51 3.07 -6.23 -14.51
C ARG A 51 1.78 -5.44 -14.56
N GLU A 52 1.82 -4.26 -15.18
CA GLU A 52 0.67 -3.39 -15.41
C GLU A 52 -0.14 -3.14 -14.12
N TYR A 53 0.55 -2.78 -13.03
CA TYR A 53 -0.13 -2.49 -11.78
C TYR A 53 -0.97 -1.22 -11.88
N SER A 54 -2.05 -1.16 -11.13
CA SER A 54 -2.93 0.01 -11.08
C SER A 54 -2.69 0.80 -9.80
N ASN A 55 -2.74 2.13 -9.88
CA ASN A 55 -2.70 2.98 -8.69
C ASN A 55 -3.84 2.59 -7.74
N THR A 56 -3.54 2.53 -6.45
CA THR A 56 -4.52 2.16 -5.42
C THR A 56 -4.63 3.24 -4.36
N MET A 57 -5.77 3.21 -3.66
CA MET A 57 -6.02 4.08 -2.53
C MET A 57 -6.29 3.23 -1.28
N ILE A 58 -5.53 3.49 -0.23
CA ILE A 58 -5.65 2.82 1.07
C ILE A 58 -6.42 3.75 1.99
N PHE A 59 -7.42 3.19 2.66
CA PHE A 59 -8.24 3.89 3.64
C PHE A 59 -7.92 3.38 5.02
N ARG A 60 -7.60 4.25 5.98
CA ARG A 60 -7.40 3.86 7.38
C ARG A 60 -8.27 4.69 8.30
N VAL A 61 -8.80 4.03 9.32
CA VAL A 61 -9.50 4.68 10.42
C VAL A 61 -9.04 4.08 11.73
N GLY A 62 -8.84 4.91 12.73
CA GLY A 62 -8.38 4.47 14.03
C GLY A 62 -8.79 5.41 15.13
N GLY A 63 -8.64 4.93 16.35
CA GLY A 63 -8.88 5.70 17.54
C GLY A 63 -7.91 5.35 18.64
N GLU A 64 -7.67 6.34 19.50
CA GLU A 64 -6.92 6.22 20.73
C GLU A 64 -7.82 6.61 21.89
N TYR A 65 -7.84 5.78 22.94
CA TYR A 65 -8.58 6.05 24.15
C TYR A 65 -7.69 5.93 25.40
N VAL A 66 -7.62 7.02 26.17
CA VAL A 66 -6.88 7.10 27.43
C VAL A 66 -7.79 6.61 28.56
N ILE A 67 -7.45 5.46 29.15
CA ILE A 67 -8.20 4.87 30.26
C ILE A 67 -7.83 5.61 31.55
N ASN A 68 -6.53 5.77 31.80
CA ASN A 68 -5.93 6.49 32.93
C ASN A 68 -4.48 6.90 32.58
N ASP A 69 -3.78 7.51 33.53
CA ASP A 69 -2.41 8.03 33.34
C ASP A 69 -1.37 6.95 32.99
N MET A 70 -1.68 5.67 33.20
CA MET A 70 -0.79 4.54 32.90
C MET A 70 -1.22 3.73 31.67
N ILE A 71 -2.46 3.85 31.21
CA ILE A 71 -3.04 2.95 30.19
C ILE A 71 -3.75 3.75 29.10
N THR A 72 -3.27 3.56 27.87
CA THR A 72 -3.90 4.06 26.64
C THR A 72 -4.05 2.90 25.66
N VAL A 73 -5.23 2.76 25.07
CA VAL A 73 -5.53 1.72 24.08
C VAL A 73 -5.73 2.35 22.71
N ARG A 74 -5.29 1.62 21.67
CA ARG A 74 -5.46 2.02 20.27
C ARG A 74 -6.06 0.88 19.50
N ALA A 75 -7.02 1.20 18.64
CA ALA A 75 -7.64 0.24 17.75
C ALA A 75 -7.91 0.93 16.41
N GLY A 76 -7.89 0.16 15.33
CA GLY A 76 -8.14 0.68 14.00
C GLY A 76 -8.31 -0.43 12.98
N ALA A 77 -8.76 -0.03 11.80
CA ALA A 77 -8.94 -0.89 10.65
C ALA A 77 -8.50 -0.14 9.40
N TYR A 78 -8.15 -0.91 8.37
CA TYR A 78 -7.82 -0.37 7.07
C TYR A 78 -8.36 -1.26 5.96
N TYR A 79 -8.54 -0.66 4.79
CA TYR A 79 -8.82 -1.35 3.55
C TYR A 79 -7.75 -0.97 2.52
N ASP A 80 -7.01 -1.98 2.07
CA ASP A 80 -5.90 -1.87 1.12
C ASP A 80 -6.20 -2.79 -0.08
N PRO A 81 -6.76 -2.25 -1.18
CA PRO A 81 -7.06 -3.03 -2.37
C PRO A 81 -5.78 -3.39 -3.14
N THR A 82 -5.76 -4.58 -3.74
CA THR A 82 -4.58 -5.03 -4.49
C THR A 82 -4.31 -4.13 -5.71
N PRO A 83 -3.04 -3.77 -5.98
CA PRO A 83 -2.66 -3.06 -7.20
C PRO A 83 -2.44 -4.02 -8.39
N THR A 84 -2.44 -5.33 -8.15
CA THR A 84 -1.99 -6.30 -9.15
C THR A 84 -3.02 -6.57 -10.23
N ASN A 85 -2.55 -6.71 -11.46
CA ASN A 85 -3.37 -7.18 -12.56
C ASN A 85 -3.47 -8.72 -12.55
N LYS A 86 -4.71 -9.24 -12.62
CA LYS A 86 -4.97 -10.69 -12.59
C LYS A 86 -4.34 -11.42 -13.77
N ASP A 87 -4.29 -10.78 -14.94
CA ASP A 87 -3.78 -11.38 -16.17
C ASP A 87 -2.25 -11.54 -16.16
N TYR A 88 -1.58 -10.81 -15.26
CA TYR A 88 -0.12 -10.83 -15.06
C TYR A 88 0.26 -11.34 -13.67
N PHE A 89 -0.59 -12.16 -13.06
CA PHE A 89 -0.30 -12.78 -11.77
C PHE A 89 0.85 -13.79 -11.91
N THR A 90 1.76 -13.76 -10.94
CA THR A 90 2.96 -14.60 -10.96
C THR A 90 3.39 -15.00 -9.54
N PRO A 91 3.89 -16.23 -9.32
CA PRO A 91 4.14 -16.78 -7.99
C PRO A 91 5.30 -16.10 -7.21
N GLU A 92 6.17 -15.35 -7.88
CA GLU A 92 7.30 -14.65 -7.24
C GLU A 92 6.87 -13.51 -6.31
N THR A 93 5.68 -12.94 -6.53
CA THR A 93 5.14 -11.88 -5.69
C THR A 93 3.66 -12.18 -5.45
N PRO A 94 3.36 -13.01 -4.44
CA PRO A 94 1.99 -13.40 -4.15
C PRO A 94 1.18 -12.15 -3.79
N SER A 95 0.14 -11.88 -4.57
CA SER A 95 -0.90 -10.91 -4.24
C SER A 95 -2.15 -11.58 -3.69
N LEU A 96 -2.87 -10.84 -2.86
CA LEU A 96 -4.13 -11.27 -2.25
C LEU A 96 -5.28 -10.47 -2.87
N ASN A 97 -6.48 -11.05 -2.93
CA ASN A 97 -7.69 -10.42 -3.49
C ASN A 97 -7.57 -10.03 -4.98
N THR A 98 -6.98 -10.92 -5.79
CA THR A 98 -6.88 -10.79 -7.24
C THR A 98 -8.25 -10.88 -7.88
#